data_AF-A0A6C0LJY3-F1
#
_entry.id   AF-A0A6C0LJY3-F1
#
_cell.length_a   1.000
_cell.length_b   1.000
_cell.length_c   1.000
_cell.angle_alpha   90.00
_cell.angle_beta   90.00
_cell.angle_gamma   90.00
#
_symmetry.space_group_name_H-M   'P 1'
#
loop_
_entity.id
_entity.type
_entity.pdbx_description
1 polymer ?
#
loop_
_entity_poly.entity_id
_entity_poly.type
_entity_poly.pdbx_seq_one_letter_code
_entity_poly.pdbx_strand_id
1 'polypeptide(L)'
;MDGTFKVLLNEYYKLKSKYEADFNKTKKKIINNPDLSKKEKQREFQRLKRSCVNCKKIGGTLFTNSLNEDGSRHLKARCGNTKPCDLNISLEISQYYLFGDVLAENEADIKQYKNEIIQYKNDILFGYASKERTLTLFDNLAKKISDSMELYSSYLEEYKSITDNEDKKRILSEKKSESYLYLQNIKNAVDEFNKTGNNQFVTDAVSIYVNSLKPLADEIVHLKYKQNVVRYNEETMQYHLIQTNYVIDDLEFNIVENKVIADNNSIPEST
;
A
#
# COMPACT_ATOMS: atom_id res chain seq x y z
N MET A 1 7.76 -12.38 3.71
CA MET A 1 8.89 -11.85 2.92
C MET A 1 8.86 -10.33 2.78
N ASP A 2 7.70 -9.66 2.95
CA ASP A 2 7.53 -8.21 2.80
C ASP A 2 8.17 -7.34 3.92
N GLY A 3 8.37 -7.90 5.13
CA GLY A 3 8.90 -7.14 6.28
C GLY A 3 10.33 -6.62 6.09
N THR A 4 11.25 -7.46 5.60
CA THR A 4 12.67 -7.08 5.41
C THR A 4 12.82 -6.01 4.34
N PHE A 5 12.06 -6.12 3.24
CA PHE A 5 12.06 -5.12 2.17
C PHE A 5 11.58 -3.75 2.68
N LYS A 6 10.46 -3.71 3.41
CA LYS A 6 9.92 -2.46 4.00
C LYS A 6 10.91 -1.81 4.97
N VAL A 7 11.62 -2.60 5.77
CA VAL A 7 12.66 -2.09 6.67
C VAL A 7 13.80 -1.45 5.90
N LEU A 8 14.34 -2.13 4.89
CA LEU A 8 15.45 -1.61 4.07
C LEU A 8 15.05 -0.39 3.23
N LEU A 9 13.82 -0.36 2.72
CA LEU A 9 13.28 0.79 1.99
C LEU A 9 13.19 2.03 2.90
N ASN A 10 12.67 1.85 4.11
CA ASN A 10 12.61 2.90 5.11
C ASN A 10 14.01 3.37 5.51
N GLU A 11 14.95 2.45 5.67
CA GLU A 11 16.35 2.77 5.97
C GLU A 11 17.00 3.57 4.84
N TYR A 12 16.82 3.16 3.59
CA TYR A 12 17.29 3.88 2.41
C TYR A 12 16.83 5.35 2.42
N TYR A 13 15.52 5.59 2.63
CA TYR A 13 14.97 6.95 2.67
C TYR A 13 15.41 7.74 3.91
N LYS A 14 15.57 7.09 5.07
CA LYS A 14 16.15 7.71 6.27
C LYS A 14 17.58 8.19 6.01
N LEU A 15 18.44 7.33 5.44
CA LEU A 15 19.82 7.66 5.12
C LEU A 15 19.90 8.80 4.09
N LYS A 16 19.08 8.74 3.04
CA LYS A 16 18.99 9.79 2.02
C LYS A 16 18.54 11.13 2.59
N SER A 17 17.47 11.12 3.39
CA SER A 17 16.94 12.33 4.05
C SER A 17 17.97 12.97 4.96
N LYS A 18 18.68 12.18 5.79
CA LYS A 18 19.77 12.66 6.64
C LYS A 18 20.90 13.28 5.82
N TYR A 19 21.34 12.61 4.76
CA TYR A 19 22.39 13.11 3.86
C TYR A 19 22.02 14.46 3.22
N GLU A 20 20.80 14.58 2.71
CA GLU A 20 20.31 15.80 2.08
C GLU A 20 20.08 16.92 3.09
N ALA A 21 19.58 16.61 4.29
CA ALA A 21 19.38 17.57 5.36
C ALA A 21 20.71 18.16 5.86
N ASP A 22 21.72 17.33 6.10
CA ASP A 22 23.04 17.78 6.55
C ASP A 22 23.74 18.62 5.47
N PHE A 23 23.61 18.24 4.21
CA PHE A 23 24.09 19.04 3.09
C PHE A 23 23.35 20.39 3.00
N ASN A 24 22.02 20.40 3.13
CA ASN A 24 21.21 21.61 3.07
C ASN A 24 21.48 22.56 4.24
N LYS A 25 21.74 22.05 5.45
CA LYS A 25 22.16 22.86 6.60
C LYS A 25 23.47 23.59 6.29
N THR A 26 24.46 22.86 5.77
CA THR A 26 25.77 23.44 5.43
C THR A 26 25.67 24.45 4.29
N LYS A 27 24.85 24.15 3.27
CA LYS A 27 24.52 25.08 2.18
C LYS A 27 23.85 26.36 2.71
N LYS A 28 22.88 26.24 3.61
CA LYS A 28 22.19 27.40 4.22
C LYS A 28 23.16 28.29 5.02
N LYS A 29 24.12 27.70 5.75
CA LYS A 29 25.17 28.48 6.44
C LYS A 29 25.99 29.34 5.48
N ILE A 30 26.33 28.82 4.30
CA ILE A 30 27.08 29.58 3.28
C ILE A 30 26.21 30.67 2.66
N ILE A 31 24.95 30.36 2.32
CA ILE A 31 24.02 31.31 1.68
C ILE A 31 23.66 32.47 2.61
N ASN A 32 23.40 32.17 3.88
CA ASN A 32 22.93 33.15 4.87
C ASN A 32 24.07 33.93 5.54
N ASN A 33 25.34 33.64 5.22
CA ASN A 33 26.46 34.38 5.77
C ASN A 33 26.46 35.82 5.20
N PRO A 34 26.30 36.87 6.04
CA PRO A 34 26.29 38.26 5.58
C PRO A 34 27.68 38.77 5.17
N ASP A 35 28.76 38.14 5.66
CA ASP A 35 30.14 38.61 5.47
C ASP A 35 30.74 38.19 4.11
N LEU A 36 30.04 37.33 3.36
CA LEU A 36 30.51 36.80 2.08
C LEU A 36 29.77 37.44 0.90
N SER A 37 30.53 37.92 -0.08
CA SER A 37 29.98 38.34 -1.38
C SER A 37 29.42 37.15 -2.17
N LYS A 38 28.60 37.41 -3.19
CA LYS A 38 28.05 36.35 -4.07
C LYS A 38 29.15 35.47 -4.69
N LYS A 39 30.29 36.06 -5.07
CA LYS A 39 31.43 35.31 -5.66
C LYS A 39 32.12 34.43 -4.62
N GLU A 40 32.25 34.89 -3.38
CA GLU A 40 32.87 34.11 -2.30
C GLU A 40 31.97 32.97 -1.84
N LYS A 41 30.65 33.19 -1.77
CA LYS A 41 29.67 32.11 -1.52
C LYS A 41 29.77 30.99 -2.55
N GLN A 42 29.95 31.34 -3.83
CA GLN A 42 30.13 30.35 -4.89
C GLN A 42 31.43 29.55 -4.73
N ARG A 43 32.53 30.21 -4.35
CA ARG A 43 33.83 29.54 -4.08
C ARG A 43 33.75 28.60 -2.88
N GLU A 44 33.14 29.03 -1.78
CA GLU A 44 32.97 28.19 -0.59
C GLU A 44 32.04 27.00 -0.84
N PHE A 45 30.98 27.19 -1.64
CA PHE A 45 30.13 26.09 -2.06
C PHE A 45 30.89 25.07 -2.95
N GLN A 46 31.78 25.51 -3.84
CA GLN A 46 32.61 24.60 -4.65
C GLN A 46 33.63 23.82 -3.83
N ARG A 47 34.11 24.38 -2.72
CA ARG A 47 35.03 23.72 -1.77
C ARG A 47 34.32 22.68 -0.89
N LEU A 48 33.00 22.78 -0.74
CA LEU A 48 32.22 21.89 0.11
C LEU A 48 32.22 20.46 -0.44
N LYS A 49 33.03 19.59 0.16
CA LYS A 49 33.05 18.16 -0.16
C LYS A 49 32.05 17.40 0.71
N ARG A 50 31.29 16.50 0.10
CA ARG A 50 30.33 15.66 0.82
C ARG A 50 31.02 14.45 1.43
N SER A 51 30.62 14.10 2.65
CA SER A 51 31.06 12.91 3.38
C SER A 51 30.03 11.78 3.25
N CYS A 52 30.48 10.53 3.15
CA CYS A 52 29.60 9.36 3.15
C CYS A 52 28.77 9.28 4.45
N VAL A 53 27.50 8.89 4.36
CA VAL A 53 26.60 8.78 5.52
C VAL A 53 27.06 7.72 6.52
N ASN A 54 27.66 6.62 6.04
CA ASN A 54 28.13 5.52 6.89
C ASN A 54 29.56 5.80 7.40
N CYS A 55 30.56 5.86 6.51
CA CYS A 55 31.98 5.96 6.93
C CYS A 55 32.54 7.38 7.10
N LYS A 56 31.74 8.43 6.86
CA LYS A 56 32.14 9.86 6.92
C LYS A 56 33.32 10.27 6.03
N LYS A 57 33.83 9.38 5.17
CA LYS A 57 34.93 9.68 4.25
C LYS A 57 34.49 10.62 3.11
N ILE A 58 35.44 11.42 2.64
CA ILE A 58 35.28 12.36 1.52
C ILE A 58 35.02 11.54 0.25
N GLY A 59 33.91 11.85 -0.45
CA GLY A 59 33.42 11.06 -1.60
C GLY A 59 31.90 10.90 -1.59
N GLY A 60 31.27 11.12 -0.43
CA GLY A 60 29.82 11.15 -0.29
C GLY A 60 29.17 9.77 -0.41
N THR A 61 27.85 9.78 -0.38
CA THR A 61 27.02 8.61 -0.72
C THR A 61 26.33 8.89 -2.06
N LEU A 62 26.39 7.90 -2.95
CA LEU A 62 25.73 7.90 -4.25
C LEU A 62 24.38 7.23 -4.09
N PHE A 63 23.32 8.03 -4.14
CA PHE A 63 21.95 7.58 -4.19
C PHE A 63 21.47 7.65 -5.64
N THR A 64 21.03 6.54 -6.22
CA THR A 64 20.44 6.48 -7.56
C THR A 64 19.02 5.95 -7.49
N ASN A 65 18.19 6.46 -8.40
CA ASN A 65 16.83 6.00 -8.65
C ASN A 65 16.68 5.92 -10.17
N SER A 66 16.76 4.71 -10.72
CA SER A 66 16.66 4.46 -12.16
C SER A 66 15.43 3.60 -12.47
N LEU A 67 14.82 3.84 -13.63
CA LEU A 67 13.72 3.03 -14.14
C LEU A 67 14.28 1.88 -14.97
N ASN A 68 13.82 0.67 -14.71
CA ASN A 68 14.12 -0.53 -15.47
C ASN A 68 13.15 -0.64 -16.67
N GLU A 69 13.48 -1.51 -17.64
CA GLU A 69 12.64 -1.72 -18.85
C GLU A 69 11.25 -2.28 -18.53
N ASP A 70 11.13 -3.02 -17.42
CA ASP A 70 9.87 -3.57 -16.90
C ASP A 70 9.04 -2.55 -16.09
N GLY A 71 9.48 -1.30 -16.01
CA GLY A 71 8.83 -0.23 -15.24
C GLY A 71 9.14 -0.26 -13.74
N SER A 72 9.91 -1.23 -13.25
CA SER A 72 10.36 -1.27 -11.86
C SER A 72 11.41 -0.17 -11.59
N ARG A 73 11.51 0.27 -10.34
CA ARG A 73 12.48 1.28 -9.90
C ARG A 73 13.62 0.64 -9.15
N HIS A 74 14.83 0.85 -9.65
CA HIS A 74 16.05 0.43 -9.00
C HIS A 74 16.59 1.55 -8.11
N LEU A 75 16.52 1.34 -6.79
CA LEU A 75 17.12 2.21 -5.78
C LEU A 75 18.47 1.65 -5.36
N LYS A 76 19.50 2.49 -5.40
CA LYS A 76 20.84 2.11 -4.95
C LYS A 76 21.46 3.16 -4.06
N ALA A 77 22.00 2.76 -2.92
CA ALA A 77 22.85 3.57 -2.07
C ALA A 77 24.23 2.91 -1.94
N ARG A 78 25.27 3.61 -2.40
CA ARG A 78 26.67 3.14 -2.27
C ARG A 78 27.62 4.26 -1.87
N CYS A 79 28.72 3.92 -1.21
CA CYS A 79 29.78 4.89 -0.93
C CYS A 79 30.49 5.33 -2.22
N GLY A 80 30.66 6.65 -2.42
CA GLY A 80 31.31 7.24 -3.60
C GLY A 80 32.82 7.45 -3.45
N ASN A 81 33.44 6.94 -2.39
CA ASN A 81 34.88 7.06 -2.15
C ASN A 81 35.68 6.04 -3.00
N THR A 82 36.95 6.33 -3.28
CA THR A 82 37.87 5.43 -4.02
C THR A 82 38.08 4.09 -3.31
N LYS A 83 38.09 4.11 -1.97
CA LYS A 83 37.96 2.92 -1.11
C LYS A 83 36.57 2.96 -0.44
N PRO A 84 35.54 2.35 -1.07
CA PRO A 84 34.18 2.38 -0.54
C PRO A 84 34.10 1.61 0.78
N CYS A 85 33.20 2.03 1.66
CA CYS A 85 32.82 1.21 2.81
C CYS A 85 31.72 0.21 2.42
N ASP A 86 31.34 -0.64 3.37
CA ASP A 86 30.38 -1.73 3.16
C ASP A 86 28.95 -1.28 2.88
N LEU A 87 28.68 0.04 2.82
CA LEU A 87 27.36 0.58 2.49
C LEU A 87 27.01 0.21 1.04
N ASN A 88 26.13 -0.78 0.88
CA ASN A 88 25.57 -1.21 -0.38
C ASN A 88 24.12 -1.68 -0.16
N ILE A 89 23.18 -0.76 -0.36
CA ILE A 89 21.75 -1.05 -0.38
C ILE A 89 21.30 -1.01 -1.84
N SER A 90 20.68 -2.09 -2.31
CA SER A 90 20.14 -2.18 -3.67
C SER A 90 18.77 -2.82 -3.63
N LEU A 91 17.75 -2.06 -4.00
CA LEU A 91 16.35 -2.46 -3.94
C LEU A 91 15.71 -2.28 -5.31
N GLU A 92 14.85 -3.21 -5.68
CA GLU A 92 13.98 -3.14 -6.84
C GLU A 92 12.54 -3.01 -6.35
N ILE A 93 11.92 -1.89 -6.67
CA ILE A 93 10.55 -1.56 -6.28
C ILE A 93 9.66 -1.72 -7.49
N SER A 94 8.62 -2.52 -7.34
CA SER A 94 7.65 -2.76 -8.39
C SER A 94 6.71 -1.58 -8.59
N GLN A 95 6.07 -1.56 -9.75
CA GLN A 95 4.92 -0.69 -9.99
C GLN A 95 3.69 -1.28 -9.29
N TYR A 96 2.97 -0.40 -8.60
CA TYR A 96 1.70 -0.70 -7.97
C TYR A 96 0.56 -0.14 -8.80
N TYR A 97 -0.53 -0.89 -8.86
CA TYR A 97 -1.75 -0.53 -9.54
C TYR A 97 -2.92 -0.69 -8.58
N LEU A 98 -3.92 0.18 -8.73
CA LEU A 98 -5.18 0.05 -8.02
C LEU A 98 -6.13 -0.80 -8.84
N PHE A 99 -6.81 -1.77 -8.19
CA PHE A 99 -7.81 -2.60 -8.86
C PHE A 99 -8.86 -1.75 -9.59
N GLY A 100 -9.34 -0.68 -8.97
CA GLY A 100 -10.37 0.20 -9.55
C GLY A 100 -9.94 0.81 -10.88
N ASP A 101 -8.69 1.29 -10.97
CA ASP A 101 -8.17 1.92 -12.18
C ASP A 101 -7.99 0.88 -13.29
N VAL A 102 -7.42 -0.28 -12.97
CA VAL A 102 -7.17 -1.36 -13.94
C VAL A 102 -8.47 -1.97 -14.46
N LEU A 103 -9.48 -2.12 -13.59
CA LEU A 103 -10.81 -2.58 -14.00
C LEU A 103 -11.48 -1.59 -14.96
N ALA A 104 -11.37 -0.29 -14.67
CA ALA A 104 -11.92 0.76 -15.53
C ALA A 104 -11.20 0.82 -16.89
N GLU A 105 -9.87 0.66 -16.90
CA GLU A 105 -9.07 0.58 -18.13
C GLU A 105 -9.45 -0.64 -18.97
N ASN A 106 -9.54 -1.83 -18.36
CA ASN A 106 -9.97 -3.05 -19.05
C ASN A 106 -11.39 -2.93 -19.62
N GLU A 107 -12.33 -2.31 -18.89
CA GLU A 107 -13.68 -2.08 -19.38
C GLU A 107 -13.67 -1.13 -20.60
N ALA A 108 -12.85 -0.08 -20.56
CA ALA A 108 -12.67 0.85 -21.67
C ALA A 108 -12.09 0.14 -22.91
N ASP A 109 -11.08 -0.71 -22.73
CA ASP A 109 -10.48 -1.52 -23.80
C ASP A 109 -11.49 -2.47 -24.43
N ILE A 110 -12.23 -3.22 -23.62
CA ILE A 110 -13.30 -4.13 -24.11
C ILE A 110 -14.33 -3.33 -24.92
N LYS A 111 -14.71 -2.14 -24.45
CA LYS A 111 -15.65 -1.27 -25.16
C LYS A 111 -15.05 -0.76 -26.48
N GLN A 112 -13.77 -0.40 -26.50
CA GLN A 112 -13.07 -0.01 -27.70
C GLN A 112 -13.03 -1.14 -28.73
N TYR A 113 -12.62 -2.35 -28.35
CA TYR A 113 -12.59 -3.50 -29.25
C TYR A 113 -13.98 -3.83 -29.81
N LYS A 114 -15.03 -3.73 -28.99
CA LYS A 114 -16.42 -3.88 -29.46
C LYS A 114 -16.79 -2.80 -30.50
N ASN A 115 -16.38 -1.56 -30.29
CA ASN A 115 -16.62 -0.48 -31.25
C ASN A 115 -15.86 -0.71 -32.57
N GLU A 116 -14.61 -1.16 -32.50
CA GLU A 116 -13.82 -1.54 -33.69
C GLU A 116 -14.53 -2.65 -34.48
N ILE A 117 -15.05 -3.68 -33.81
CA ILE A 117 -15.86 -4.73 -34.45
C ILE A 117 -17.08 -4.14 -35.16
N ILE A 118 -17.79 -3.19 -34.54
CA ILE A 118 -18.95 -2.54 -35.16
C ILE A 118 -18.55 -1.73 -36.40
N GLN A 119 -17.45 -0.98 -36.31
CA GLN A 119 -16.91 -0.23 -37.45
C GLN A 119 -16.56 -1.15 -38.62
N TYR A 120 -15.81 -2.23 -38.37
CA TYR A 120 -15.46 -3.19 -39.42
C TYR A 120 -16.68 -3.89 -40.03
N LYS A 121 -17.71 -4.19 -39.22
CA LYS A 121 -18.97 -4.74 -39.75
C LYS A 121 -19.66 -3.76 -40.70
N ASN A 122 -19.68 -2.47 -40.36
CA ASN A 122 -20.23 -1.43 -41.23
C ASN A 122 -19.40 -1.25 -42.50
N ASP A 123 -18.07 -1.26 -42.40
CA ASP A 123 -17.18 -1.13 -43.56
C ASP A 123 -17.40 -2.26 -44.58
N ILE A 124 -17.65 -3.49 -44.13
CA ILE A 124 -18.05 -4.59 -45.02
C ILE A 124 -19.41 -4.32 -45.64
N LEU A 125 -20.40 -3.90 -44.84
CA LEU A 125 -21.78 -3.70 -45.31
C LEU A 125 -21.88 -2.65 -46.42
N PHE A 126 -21.09 -1.57 -46.31
CA PHE A 126 -21.07 -0.48 -47.28
C PHE A 126 -20.00 -0.65 -48.38
N GLY A 127 -19.27 -1.77 -48.38
CA GLY A 127 -18.30 -2.09 -49.43
C GLY A 127 -16.97 -1.32 -49.33
N TYR A 128 -16.65 -0.74 -48.17
CA TYR A 128 -15.37 -0.08 -47.89
C TYR A 128 -14.24 -1.07 -47.55
N ALA A 129 -14.56 -2.33 -47.21
CA ALA A 129 -13.58 -3.37 -46.88
C ALA A 129 -13.89 -4.72 -47.54
N SER A 130 -12.84 -5.50 -47.85
CA SER A 130 -12.99 -6.87 -48.36
C SER A 130 -13.18 -7.87 -47.22
N LYS A 131 -14.06 -8.85 -47.43
CA LYS A 131 -14.38 -9.89 -46.42
C LYS A 131 -13.13 -10.64 -45.95
N GLU A 132 -12.23 -10.99 -46.86
CA GLU A 132 -11.02 -11.78 -46.59
C GLU A 132 -10.04 -11.08 -45.63
N ARG A 133 -9.80 -9.77 -45.79
CA ARG A 133 -8.95 -9.00 -44.87
C ARG A 133 -9.59 -8.82 -43.49
N THR A 134 -10.91 -8.80 -43.44
CA THR A 134 -11.65 -8.48 -42.22
C THR A 134 -11.83 -9.69 -41.30
N LEU A 135 -11.84 -10.92 -41.83
CA LEU A 135 -11.93 -12.15 -41.02
C LEU A 135 -10.78 -12.26 -40.01
N THR A 136 -9.54 -12.09 -40.46
CA THR A 136 -8.37 -12.13 -39.56
C THR A 136 -8.37 -11.03 -38.50
N LEU A 137 -8.90 -9.85 -38.82
CA LEU A 137 -9.05 -8.76 -37.87
C LEU A 137 -10.13 -9.07 -36.82
N PHE A 138 -11.26 -9.68 -37.23
CA PHE A 138 -12.30 -10.12 -36.31
C PHE A 138 -11.78 -11.19 -35.35
N ASP A 139 -11.05 -12.19 -35.84
CA ASP A 139 -10.50 -13.24 -34.99
C ASP A 139 -9.52 -12.66 -33.95
N ASN A 140 -8.67 -11.72 -34.36
CA ASN A 140 -7.77 -11.01 -33.45
C ASN A 140 -8.51 -10.16 -32.42
N LEU A 141 -9.57 -9.44 -32.81
CA LEU A 141 -10.37 -8.63 -31.89
C LEU A 141 -11.18 -9.50 -30.92
N ALA A 142 -11.75 -10.60 -31.41
CA ALA A 142 -12.46 -11.57 -30.58
C ALA A 142 -11.52 -12.16 -29.53
N LYS A 143 -10.29 -12.51 -29.92
CA LYS A 143 -9.26 -12.96 -28.99
C LYS A 143 -8.91 -11.88 -27.95
N LYS A 144 -8.62 -10.65 -28.39
CA LYS A 144 -8.34 -9.53 -27.46
C LYS A 144 -9.47 -9.32 -26.45
N ILE A 145 -10.73 -9.40 -26.89
CA ILE A 145 -11.90 -9.29 -26.01
C ILE A 145 -11.92 -10.46 -25.01
N SER A 146 -11.70 -11.69 -25.46
CA SER A 146 -11.67 -12.87 -24.60
C SER A 146 -10.60 -12.74 -23.52
N ASP A 147 -9.37 -12.43 -23.94
CA ASP A 147 -8.21 -12.27 -23.05
C ASP A 147 -8.46 -11.14 -22.02
N SER A 148 -9.03 -10.01 -22.46
CA SER A 148 -9.36 -8.89 -21.58
C SER A 148 -10.50 -9.21 -20.62
N MET A 149 -11.49 -10.01 -21.04
CA MET A 149 -12.59 -10.46 -20.19
C MET A 149 -12.14 -11.44 -19.11
N GLU A 150 -11.24 -12.36 -19.45
CA GLU A 150 -10.61 -13.27 -18.48
C GLU A 150 -9.85 -12.48 -17.41
N LEU A 151 -9.02 -11.53 -17.85
CA LEU A 151 -8.24 -10.68 -16.95
C LEU A 151 -9.15 -9.81 -16.05
N TYR A 152 -10.15 -9.16 -16.65
CA TYR A 152 -11.14 -8.37 -15.92
C TYR A 152 -11.87 -9.21 -14.87
N SER A 153 -12.27 -10.44 -15.23
CA SER A 153 -12.99 -11.34 -14.31
C SER A 153 -12.10 -11.73 -13.14
N SER A 154 -10.85 -12.08 -13.40
CA SER A 154 -9.88 -12.42 -12.35
C SER A 154 -9.65 -11.26 -11.38
N TYR A 155 -9.39 -10.05 -11.88
CA TYR A 155 -9.20 -8.88 -11.02
C TYR A 155 -10.48 -8.47 -10.28
N LEU A 156 -11.65 -8.66 -10.90
CA LEU A 156 -12.92 -8.37 -10.25
C LEU A 156 -13.21 -9.33 -9.09
N GLU A 157 -12.89 -10.61 -9.24
CA GLU A 157 -13.01 -11.60 -8.17
C GLU A 157 -12.11 -11.25 -6.99
N GLU A 158 -10.85 -10.89 -7.25
CA GLU A 158 -9.90 -10.48 -6.23
C GLU A 158 -10.37 -9.20 -5.52
N TYR A 159 -10.77 -8.18 -6.28
CA TYR A 159 -11.33 -6.94 -5.75
C TYR A 159 -12.57 -7.18 -4.88
N LYS A 160 -13.48 -8.06 -5.31
CA LYS A 160 -14.66 -8.46 -4.51
C LYS A 160 -14.28 -9.24 -3.26
N SER A 161 -13.25 -10.09 -3.32
CA SER A 161 -12.78 -10.83 -2.16
C SER A 161 -12.28 -9.91 -1.02
N ILE A 162 -11.84 -8.70 -1.36
CA ILE A 162 -11.39 -7.66 -0.43
C ILE A 162 -12.58 -6.77 0.01
N THR A 163 -13.36 -6.29 -0.96
CA THR A 163 -14.39 -5.27 -0.72
C THR A 163 -15.74 -5.82 -0.29
N ASP A 164 -16.13 -6.99 -0.81
CA ASP A 164 -17.46 -7.57 -0.68
C ASP A 164 -17.43 -9.10 -0.47
N ASN A 165 -16.67 -9.52 0.53
CA ASN A 165 -16.44 -10.93 0.83
C ASN A 165 -17.68 -11.61 1.45
N GLU A 166 -18.33 -12.51 0.69
CA GLU A 166 -19.53 -13.22 1.11
C GLU A 166 -19.30 -14.17 2.31
N ASP A 167 -18.19 -14.90 2.34
CA ASP A 167 -17.88 -15.79 3.47
C ASP A 167 -17.70 -15.01 4.76
N LYS A 168 -16.99 -13.88 4.68
CA LYS A 168 -16.80 -12.96 5.80
C LYS A 168 -18.12 -12.39 6.30
N LYS A 169 -19.03 -12.01 5.39
CA LYS A 169 -20.39 -11.56 5.74
C LYS A 169 -21.18 -12.66 6.45
N ARG A 170 -21.09 -13.90 5.96
CA ARG A 170 -21.77 -15.06 6.56
C ARG A 170 -21.28 -15.32 7.98
N ILE A 171 -19.97 -15.42 8.19
CA ILE A 171 -19.37 -15.63 9.52
C ILE A 171 -19.77 -14.49 10.46
N LEU A 172 -19.75 -13.24 9.98
CA LEU A 172 -20.15 -12.09 10.77
C LEU A 172 -21.64 -12.14 11.17
N SER A 173 -22.51 -12.66 10.31
CA SER A 173 -23.93 -12.86 10.59
C SER A 173 -24.15 -13.94 11.66
N GLU A 174 -23.43 -15.06 11.56
CA GLU A 174 -23.46 -16.15 12.54
C GLU A 174 -23.01 -15.67 13.92
N LYS A 175 -21.87 -14.97 13.98
CA LYS A 175 -21.32 -14.39 15.23
C LYS A 175 -22.24 -13.33 15.84
N LYS A 176 -22.88 -12.50 15.02
CA LYS A 176 -23.91 -11.55 15.51
C LYS A 176 -25.11 -12.29 16.11
N SER A 177 -25.57 -13.35 15.48
CA SER A 177 -26.68 -14.16 15.98
C SER A 177 -26.33 -14.79 17.33
N GLU A 178 -25.12 -15.33 17.46
CA GLU A 178 -24.58 -15.83 18.73
C GLU A 178 -24.56 -14.73 19.82
N SER A 179 -24.15 -13.51 19.46
CA SER A 179 -24.13 -12.38 20.40
C SER A 179 -25.52 -12.01 20.93
N TYR A 180 -26.55 -12.13 20.09
CA TYR A 180 -27.93 -11.88 20.50
C TYR A 180 -28.44 -12.95 21.46
N LEU A 181 -28.01 -14.22 21.31
CA LEU A 181 -28.33 -15.28 22.27
C LEU A 181 -27.72 -14.97 23.65
N TYR A 182 -26.45 -14.57 23.71
CA TYR A 182 -25.84 -14.18 25.00
C TYR A 182 -26.53 -12.96 25.62
N LEU A 183 -26.89 -11.95 24.82
CA LEU A 183 -27.65 -10.79 25.29
C LEU A 183 -29.02 -11.18 25.85
N GLN A 184 -29.71 -12.13 25.22
CA GLN A 184 -30.98 -12.65 25.71
C GLN A 184 -30.81 -13.39 27.03
N ASN A 185 -29.77 -14.22 27.16
CA ASN A 185 -29.47 -14.94 28.40
C ASN A 185 -29.15 -13.99 29.55
N ILE A 186 -28.38 -12.92 29.29
CA ILE A 186 -28.11 -11.87 30.28
C ILE A 186 -29.40 -11.17 30.71
N LYS A 187 -30.27 -10.79 29.75
CA LYS A 187 -31.57 -10.16 30.06
C LYS A 187 -32.44 -11.06 30.92
N ASN A 188 -32.56 -12.33 30.55
CA ASN A 188 -33.33 -13.31 31.32
C ASN A 188 -32.80 -13.47 32.75
N ALA A 189 -31.48 -13.53 32.94
CA ALA A 189 -30.88 -13.62 34.26
C ALA A 189 -31.17 -12.36 35.11
N VAL A 190 -31.10 -11.17 34.52
CA VAL A 190 -31.47 -9.92 35.21
C VAL A 190 -32.96 -9.91 35.59
N ASP A 191 -33.84 -10.38 34.71
CA ASP A 191 -35.27 -10.46 34.99
C ASP A 191 -35.57 -11.44 36.14
N GLU A 192 -34.89 -12.59 36.19
CA GLU A 192 -35.02 -13.56 37.28
C GLU A 192 -34.45 -13.03 38.61
N PHE A 193 -33.36 -12.27 38.57
CA PHE A 193 -32.87 -11.54 39.74
C PHE A 193 -33.92 -10.58 40.28
N ASN A 194 -34.55 -9.77 39.41
CA ASN A 194 -35.57 -8.80 39.81
C ASN A 194 -36.81 -9.46 40.45
N LYS A 195 -37.14 -10.70 40.04
CA LYS A 195 -38.26 -11.46 40.62
C LYS A 195 -37.90 -12.14 41.94
N THR A 196 -36.69 -12.71 42.04
CA THR A 196 -36.33 -13.63 43.14
C THR A 196 -35.43 -13.01 44.20
N GLY A 197 -34.71 -11.93 43.87
CA GLY A 197 -33.64 -11.36 44.70
C GLY A 197 -32.39 -12.22 44.81
N ASN A 198 -32.26 -13.30 44.02
CA ASN A 198 -31.12 -14.22 44.10
C ASN A 198 -29.90 -13.67 43.34
N ASN A 199 -28.87 -13.26 44.08
CA ASN A 199 -27.62 -12.72 43.54
C ASN A 199 -26.87 -13.66 42.58
N GLN A 200 -27.13 -14.97 42.59
CA GLN A 200 -26.50 -15.89 41.65
C GLN A 200 -26.78 -15.52 40.19
N PHE A 201 -28.01 -15.05 39.88
CA PHE A 201 -28.35 -14.63 38.53
C PHE A 201 -27.55 -13.42 38.05
N VAL A 202 -27.18 -12.51 38.97
CA VAL A 202 -26.30 -11.37 38.65
C VAL A 202 -24.88 -11.87 38.35
N THR A 203 -24.37 -12.80 39.16
CA THR A 203 -23.06 -13.42 38.93
C THR A 203 -23.02 -14.14 37.57
N ASP A 204 -24.08 -14.88 37.24
CA ASP A 204 -24.19 -15.60 35.96
C ASP A 204 -24.26 -14.63 34.78
N ALA A 205 -25.05 -13.56 34.88
CA ALA A 205 -25.13 -12.51 33.88
C ALA A 205 -23.77 -11.85 33.61
N VAL A 206 -23.03 -11.51 34.68
CA VAL A 206 -21.68 -10.93 34.56
C VAL A 206 -20.70 -11.94 33.96
N SER A 207 -20.79 -13.21 34.36
CA SER A 207 -19.96 -14.29 33.80
C SER A 207 -20.16 -14.45 32.30
N ILE A 208 -21.42 -14.47 31.82
CA ILE A 208 -21.74 -14.54 30.40
C ILE A 208 -21.19 -13.31 29.66
N TYR A 209 -21.34 -12.11 30.25
CA TYR A 209 -20.81 -10.89 29.66
C TYR A 209 -19.28 -10.93 29.49
N VAL A 210 -18.55 -11.27 30.55
CA VAL A 210 -17.09 -11.23 30.59
C VAL A 210 -16.47 -12.37 29.77
N ASN A 211 -16.99 -13.59 29.88
CA ASN A 211 -16.37 -14.78 29.32
C ASN A 211 -16.84 -15.10 27.90
N SER A 212 -18.00 -14.60 27.48
CA SER A 212 -18.59 -14.96 26.19
C SER A 212 -18.89 -13.74 25.33
N LEU A 213 -19.73 -12.81 25.79
CA LEU A 213 -20.21 -11.71 24.96
C LEU A 213 -19.11 -10.70 24.62
N LYS A 214 -18.25 -10.34 25.58
CA LYS A 214 -17.17 -9.38 25.35
C LYS A 214 -16.11 -9.92 24.37
N PRO A 215 -15.54 -11.13 24.54
CA PRO A 215 -14.64 -11.72 23.56
C PRO A 215 -15.27 -11.84 22.17
N LEU A 216 -16.54 -12.25 22.10
CA LEU A 216 -17.26 -12.35 20.85
C LEU A 216 -17.45 -10.97 20.17
N ALA A 217 -17.71 -9.92 20.95
CA ALA A 217 -17.82 -8.56 20.42
C ALA A 217 -16.48 -8.08 19.84
N ASP A 218 -15.37 -8.38 20.50
CA ASP A 218 -14.03 -8.07 20.01
C ASP A 218 -13.73 -8.85 18.71
N GLU A 219 -14.08 -10.13 18.64
CA GLU A 219 -14.00 -10.93 17.40
C GLU A 219 -14.82 -10.31 16.26
N ILE A 220 -16.07 -9.90 16.54
CA ILE A 220 -16.93 -9.25 15.53
C ILE A 220 -16.29 -7.96 15.02
N VAL A 221 -15.68 -7.16 15.90
CA VAL A 221 -15.00 -5.91 15.53
C VAL A 221 -13.79 -6.20 14.64
N HIS A 222 -12.95 -7.17 15.03
CA HIS A 222 -11.77 -7.58 14.26
C HIS A 222 -12.12 -8.20 12.91
N LEU A 223 -13.22 -8.96 12.85
CA LEU A 223 -13.75 -9.47 11.59
C LEU A 223 -14.27 -8.31 10.75
N LYS A 224 -15.07 -7.40 11.29
CA LYS A 224 -15.70 -6.34 10.50
C LYS A 224 -14.68 -5.36 9.92
N TYR A 225 -13.74 -4.91 10.74
CA TYR A 225 -12.89 -3.77 10.43
C TYR A 225 -11.42 -4.16 10.36
N LYS A 226 -10.78 -3.78 9.26
CA LYS A 226 -9.32 -3.82 9.12
C LYS A 226 -8.67 -2.73 9.96
N GLN A 227 -9.26 -1.54 9.99
CA GLN A 227 -8.83 -0.42 10.81
C GLN A 227 -10.00 0.03 11.70
N ASN A 228 -9.76 0.06 13.01
CA ASN A 228 -10.69 0.58 14.01
C ASN A 228 -9.90 1.39 15.04
N VAL A 229 -9.69 2.68 14.75
CA VAL A 229 -8.82 3.55 15.57
C VAL A 229 -9.46 4.91 15.78
N VAL A 230 -9.19 5.52 16.93
CA VAL A 230 -9.56 6.91 17.21
C VAL A 230 -8.36 7.81 16.91
N ARG A 231 -8.53 8.77 16.00
CA ARG A 231 -7.51 9.77 15.68
C ARG A 231 -7.90 11.12 16.26
N TYR A 232 -6.93 11.78 16.89
CA TYR A 232 -7.07 13.16 17.33
C TYR A 232 -6.64 14.10 16.20
N ASN A 233 -7.45 15.13 15.94
CA ASN A 233 -7.12 16.20 15.02
C ASN A 233 -6.67 17.43 15.84
N GLU A 234 -5.40 17.80 15.71
CA GLU A 234 -4.80 18.91 16.47
C GLU A 234 -5.36 20.28 16.03
N GLU A 235 -5.80 20.43 14.78
CA GLU A 235 -6.33 21.69 14.26
C GLU A 235 -7.77 21.96 14.73
N THR A 236 -8.60 20.92 14.74
CA THR A 236 -10.01 21.05 15.17
C THR A 236 -10.21 20.73 16.65
N MET A 237 -9.17 20.22 17.32
CA MET A 237 -9.20 19.72 18.69
C MET A 237 -10.26 18.62 18.92
N GLN A 238 -10.54 17.81 17.90
CA GLN A 238 -11.59 16.77 17.93
C GLN A 238 -11.03 15.36 17.78
N TYR A 239 -11.76 14.39 18.32
CA TYR A 239 -11.49 12.96 18.12
C TYR A 239 -12.42 12.39 17.05
N HIS A 240 -11.85 11.66 16.10
CA HIS A 240 -12.59 10.97 15.04
C HIS A 240 -12.36 9.47 15.10
N LEU A 241 -13.44 8.70 15.14
CA LEU A 241 -13.39 7.24 14.99
C LEU A 241 -13.27 6.89 13.51
N ILE A 242 -12.22 6.16 13.15
CA ILE A 242 -11.98 5.65 11.80
C ILE A 242 -12.21 4.15 11.81
N GLN A 243 -13.22 3.74 11.02
CA GLN A 243 -13.63 2.35 10.85
C GLN A 243 -13.71 2.01 9.37
N THR A 244 -12.80 1.18 8.88
CA THR A 244 -12.78 0.74 7.49
C THR A 244 -12.65 -0.78 7.37
N ASN A 245 -13.33 -1.37 6.39
CA ASN A 245 -13.33 -2.81 6.16
C ASN A 245 -12.04 -3.29 5.46
N TYR A 246 -11.36 -2.37 4.77
CA TYR A 246 -10.08 -2.52 4.06
C TYR A 246 -9.33 -1.18 4.07
N VAL A 247 -8.06 -1.18 3.72
CA VAL A 247 -7.23 0.03 3.49
C VAL A 247 -6.82 0.12 2.02
N ILE A 248 -6.26 1.26 1.61
CA ILE A 248 -5.81 1.47 0.22
C ILE A 248 -4.76 0.43 -0.18
N ASP A 249 -3.81 0.12 0.70
CA ASP A 249 -2.81 -0.92 0.48
C ASP A 249 -3.43 -2.31 0.20
N ASP A 250 -4.65 -2.60 0.71
CA ASP A 250 -5.34 -3.86 0.40
C ASP A 250 -5.92 -3.86 -1.03
N LEU A 251 -6.08 -2.69 -1.66
CA LEU A 251 -6.60 -2.50 -3.02
C LEU A 251 -5.50 -2.31 -4.08
N GLU A 252 -4.24 -2.39 -3.65
CA GLU A 252 -3.08 -2.28 -4.52
C GLU A 252 -2.54 -3.67 -4.86
N PHE A 253 -2.08 -3.84 -6.09
CA PHE A 253 -1.39 -5.04 -6.53
C PHE A 253 -0.20 -4.68 -7.42
N ASN A 254 0.74 -5.62 -7.54
CA ASN A 254 1.95 -5.49 -8.32
C ASN A 254 2.12 -6.71 -9.22
N ILE A 255 2.45 -6.48 -10.49
CA ILE A 255 2.65 -7.57 -11.47
C ILE A 255 4.01 -8.25 -11.26
N VAL A 256 5.02 -7.47 -10.86
CA VAL A 256 6.38 -7.96 -10.54
C VAL A 256 6.58 -7.89 -9.03
N GLU A 257 7.24 -8.85 -8.40
CA GLU A 257 7.55 -8.79 -6.97
C GLU A 257 8.72 -7.84 -6.66
N ASN A 258 8.64 -7.15 -5.51
CA ASN A 258 9.73 -6.37 -4.95
C ASN A 258 10.94 -7.26 -4.63
N LYS A 259 12.16 -6.78 -4.91
CA LYS A 259 13.38 -7.56 -4.66
C LYS A 259 14.43 -6.78 -3.88
N VAL A 260 15.05 -7.47 -2.92
CA VAL A 260 16.29 -7.01 -2.29
C VAL A 260 17.44 -7.62 -3.06
N ILE A 261 18.20 -6.78 -3.77
CA ILE A 261 19.34 -7.21 -4.60
C ILE A 261 20.63 -7.21 -3.77
N ALA A 262 20.78 -6.26 -2.85
CA ALA A 262 21.90 -6.22 -1.93
C ALA A 262 21.49 -5.53 -0.62
N ASP A 263 21.94 -6.13 0.49
CA ASP A 263 21.80 -5.60 1.84
C ASP A 263 23.13 -5.78 2.59
N ASN A 264 24.03 -4.81 2.41
CA ASN A 264 25.20 -4.68 3.27
C ASN A 264 25.16 -3.28 3.88
N ASN A 265 24.93 -3.22 5.19
CA ASN A 265 25.07 -2.00 5.96
C ASN A 265 25.67 -2.29 7.34
N SER A 266 26.94 -2.67 7.39
CA SER A 266 27.72 -2.61 8.62
C SER A 266 27.92 -1.13 8.96
N ILE A 267 27.09 -0.60 9.85
CA ILE A 267 27.36 0.65 10.55
C ILE A 267 28.45 0.30 11.58
N PRO A 268 29.68 0.84 11.48
CA PRO A 268 30.61 0.70 12.59
C PRO A 268 29.99 1.44 13.78
N GLU A 269 29.68 0.72 14.85
CA GLU A 269 29.28 1.29 16.13
C GLU A 269 30.29 2.38 16.49
N SER A 270 29.83 3.62 16.53
CA SER A 270 30.67 4.74 16.94
C SER A 270 30.86 4.65 18.45
N THR A 271 32.10 4.33 18.84
CA THR A 271 32.70 4.75 20.11
C THR A 271 32.79 6.26 20.19
#